data_AF-A0A931DWX9-F1
#
_entry.id   AF-A0A931DWX9-F1
#
_cell.length_a   1.000
_cell.length_b   1.000
_cell.length_c   1.000
_cell.angle_alpha   90.00
_cell.angle_beta   90.00
_cell.angle_gamma   90.00
#
_symmetry.space_group_name_H-M   'P 1'
#
loop_
_entity.id
_entity.type
_entity.pdbx_description
1 polymer ?
#
loop_
_entity_poly.entity_id
_entity_poly.type
_entity_poly.pdbx_seq_one_letter_code
_entity_poly.pdbx_strand_id
1 'polypeptide(L)'
;MTAVVIGVNAAQDGDMPGMMMLMDAYRAVADPASYAGQTQFEVWVPPAMATKLTARLASELAAAAPSGVQVQVNRQDYAAYGGDPLAAFKIAVGAVAGLVLFLGALGLVNISLVTVRQRIREIGIRRSFGATAGRVFFAVMMESVVATVAAGVVGVGVAVAIVENPWVQEQLSQGITDLPSFPIGAALFGLAAATVVGALAGLLPAIAAVRFTVIDAIRY
;
A
#
# COMPACT_ATOMS: atom_id res chain seq x y z
N MET A 1 -36.68 -31.97 -16.82
CA MET A 1 -36.13 -31.58 -15.51
C MET A 1 -35.71 -30.13 -15.59
N THR A 2 -36.18 -29.29 -14.68
CA THR A 2 -35.88 -27.85 -14.62
C THR A 2 -34.96 -27.58 -13.45
N ALA A 3 -33.74 -27.09 -13.71
CA ALA A 3 -32.77 -26.70 -12.69
C ALA A 3 -32.89 -25.20 -12.41
N VAL A 4 -32.94 -24.83 -11.13
CA VAL A 4 -32.98 -23.42 -10.70
C VAL A 4 -31.54 -22.96 -10.46
N VAL A 5 -31.10 -22.05 -11.32
CA VAL A 5 -29.77 -21.43 -11.26
C VAL A 5 -29.84 -20.23 -10.34
N ILE A 6 -29.03 -20.23 -9.29
CA ILE A 6 -28.97 -19.17 -8.26
C ILE A 6 -27.83 -18.17 -8.52
N GLY A 7 -26.92 -18.50 -9.42
CA GLY A 7 -25.86 -17.61 -9.87
C GLY A 7 -25.03 -18.24 -10.98
N VAL A 8 -24.40 -17.40 -11.81
CA VAL A 8 -23.42 -17.82 -12.81
C VAL A 8 -22.19 -16.95 -12.58
N ASN A 9 -21.04 -17.55 -12.30
CA ASN A 9 -19.78 -16.81 -12.31
C ASN A 9 -19.29 -16.73 -13.75
N ALA A 10 -18.83 -15.55 -14.17
CA ALA A 10 -18.18 -15.42 -15.46
C ALA A 10 -16.95 -16.35 -15.48
N ALA A 11 -16.82 -17.13 -16.56
CA ALA A 11 -15.61 -17.88 -16.86
C ALA A 11 -14.42 -16.91 -16.84
N GLN A 12 -13.49 -17.11 -15.93
CA GLN A 12 -12.20 -16.44 -15.97
C GLN A 12 -11.32 -17.15 -16.99
N ASP A 13 -10.45 -16.42 -17.67
CA ASP A 13 -9.77 -16.85 -18.89
C ASP A 13 -9.11 -18.24 -18.76
N GLY A 14 -9.60 -19.22 -19.54
CA GLY A 14 -9.19 -20.63 -19.50
C GLY A 14 -10.04 -21.56 -18.63
N ASP A 15 -10.94 -21.04 -17.79
CA ASP A 15 -11.83 -21.80 -16.91
C ASP A 15 -13.22 -21.95 -17.53
N MET A 16 -13.89 -23.08 -17.28
CA MET A 16 -15.27 -23.26 -17.75
C MET A 16 -16.21 -22.38 -16.90
N PRO A 17 -17.22 -21.71 -17.50
CA PRO A 17 -18.17 -20.90 -16.73
C PRO A 17 -18.87 -21.79 -15.71
N GLY A 18 -18.72 -21.44 -14.44
CA GLY A 18 -19.35 -22.16 -13.35
C GLY A 18 -20.82 -21.76 -13.22
N MET A 19 -21.66 -22.74 -12.91
CA MET A 19 -23.07 -22.52 -12.62
C MET A 19 -23.33 -22.89 -11.17
N MET A 20 -23.76 -21.92 -10.37
CA MET A 20 -24.28 -22.19 -9.04
C MET A 20 -25.73 -22.62 -9.16
N MET A 21 -26.00 -23.86 -8.79
CA MET A 21 -27.33 -24.46 -8.78
C MET A 21 -27.62 -25.06 -7.41
N LEU A 22 -28.90 -25.12 -7.03
CA LEU A 22 -29.28 -25.81 -5.80
C LEU A 22 -28.82 -27.28 -5.84
N MET A 23 -28.34 -27.79 -4.71
CA MET A 23 -27.82 -29.16 -4.62
C MET A 23 -28.85 -30.21 -5.06
N ASP A 24 -30.13 -29.98 -4.78
CA ASP A 24 -31.21 -30.87 -5.21
C ASP A 24 -31.41 -30.86 -6.73
N ALA A 25 -31.20 -29.71 -7.37
CA ALA A 25 -31.21 -29.57 -8.82
C ALA A 25 -29.95 -30.18 -9.46
N TYR A 26 -28.79 -30.04 -8.82
CA TYR A 26 -27.55 -30.69 -9.26
C TYR A 26 -27.66 -32.22 -9.20
N ARG A 27 -28.14 -32.77 -8.08
CA ARG A 27 -28.36 -34.21 -7.91
C ARG A 27 -29.37 -34.80 -8.88
N ALA A 28 -30.33 -34.00 -9.34
CA ALA A 28 -31.30 -34.41 -10.35
C ALA A 28 -30.71 -34.50 -11.77
N VAL A 29 -29.61 -33.78 -12.04
CA VAL A 29 -29.05 -33.61 -13.40
C VAL A 29 -27.65 -34.24 -13.55
N ALA A 30 -26.89 -34.40 -12.47
CA ALA A 30 -25.51 -34.91 -12.48
C ALA A 30 -25.43 -36.44 -12.33
N ASP A 31 -24.50 -37.05 -13.08
CA ASP A 31 -24.21 -38.48 -13.01
C ASP A 31 -23.69 -38.87 -11.61
N PRO A 32 -24.22 -39.91 -10.95
CA PRO A 32 -23.77 -40.32 -9.63
C PRO A 32 -22.29 -40.59 -9.46
N ALA A 33 -21.58 -40.90 -10.54
CA ALA A 33 -20.12 -41.07 -10.50
C ALA A 33 -19.35 -39.73 -10.38
N SER A 34 -20.00 -38.60 -10.66
CA SER A 34 -19.43 -37.25 -10.57
C SER A 34 -19.40 -36.67 -9.15
N TYR A 35 -20.03 -37.34 -8.18
CA TYR A 35 -20.06 -36.94 -6.77
C TYR A 35 -18.71 -37.05 -6.05
N ALA A 36 -17.65 -37.52 -6.72
CA ALA A 36 -16.31 -37.71 -6.15
C ALA A 36 -15.50 -36.40 -5.97
N GLY A 37 -16.10 -35.24 -6.24
CA GLY A 37 -15.49 -33.93 -5.95
C GLY A 37 -15.75 -33.49 -4.51
N GLN A 38 -14.75 -32.88 -3.86
CA GLN A 38 -14.94 -32.15 -2.60
C GLN A 38 -16.08 -31.14 -2.78
N THR A 39 -17.23 -31.38 -2.14
CA THR A 39 -18.33 -30.41 -2.14
C THR A 39 -17.97 -29.32 -1.15
N GLN A 40 -17.63 -28.13 -1.65
CA GLN A 40 -17.34 -26.97 -0.83
C GLN A 40 -18.58 -26.09 -0.74
N PHE A 41 -18.95 -25.71 0.49
CA PHE A 41 -20.03 -24.74 0.74
C PHE A 41 -19.40 -23.49 1.34
N GLU A 42 -19.61 -22.34 0.70
CA GLU A 42 -19.20 -21.05 1.22
C GLU A 42 -20.41 -20.33 1.81
N VAL A 43 -20.27 -19.83 3.03
CA VAL A 43 -21.35 -19.11 3.73
C VAL A 43 -20.77 -17.83 4.28
N TRP A 44 -21.31 -16.70 3.83
CA TRP A 44 -20.96 -15.38 4.36
C TRP A 44 -21.64 -15.17 5.72
N VAL A 45 -20.82 -14.97 6.76
CA VAL A 45 -21.28 -14.81 8.14
C VAL A 45 -20.73 -13.51 8.72
N PRO A 46 -21.52 -12.73 9.49
CA PRO A 46 -21.01 -11.59 10.21
C PRO A 46 -19.84 -11.96 11.15
N PRO A 47 -18.76 -11.17 11.21
CA PRO A 47 -17.54 -11.54 11.92
C PRO A 47 -17.74 -11.78 13.42
N ALA A 48 -18.72 -11.11 14.04
CA ALA A 48 -19.08 -11.28 15.45
C ALA A 48 -19.67 -12.67 15.75
N MET A 49 -20.29 -13.31 14.77
CA MET A 49 -20.92 -14.62 14.91
C MET A 49 -20.08 -15.75 14.31
N ALA A 50 -19.11 -15.42 13.45
CA ALA A 50 -18.26 -16.37 12.73
C ALA A 50 -17.67 -17.44 13.66
N THR A 51 -16.98 -17.09 14.74
CA THR A 51 -16.34 -18.07 15.64
C THR A 51 -17.34 -19.05 16.28
N LYS A 52 -18.50 -18.55 16.71
CA LYS A 52 -19.55 -19.36 17.37
C LYS A 52 -20.29 -20.24 16.37
N LEU A 53 -20.56 -19.71 15.17
CA LEU A 53 -21.22 -20.43 14.09
C LEU A 53 -20.32 -21.49 13.47
N THR A 54 -19.04 -21.22 13.23
CA THR A 54 -18.09 -22.22 12.72
C THR A 54 -18.01 -23.43 13.64
N ALA A 55 -17.92 -23.21 14.96
CA ALA A 55 -17.88 -24.30 15.94
C ALA A 55 -19.17 -25.12 15.96
N ARG A 56 -20.34 -24.48 15.89
CA ARG A 56 -21.64 -25.17 15.84
C ARG A 56 -21.85 -25.91 14.52
N LEU A 57 -21.59 -25.26 13.39
CA LEU A 57 -21.69 -25.85 12.06
C LEU A 57 -20.76 -27.06 11.91
N ALA A 58 -19.52 -26.98 12.39
CA ALA A 58 -18.62 -28.12 12.38
C ALA A 58 -19.18 -29.30 13.19
N SER A 59 -19.74 -29.05 14.38
CA SER A 59 -20.31 -30.10 15.22
C SER A 59 -21.60 -30.72 14.64
N GLU A 60 -22.48 -29.91 14.07
CA GLU A 60 -23.76 -30.38 13.50
C GLU A 60 -23.54 -31.11 12.18
N LEU A 61 -22.65 -30.60 11.32
CA LEU A 61 -22.33 -31.25 10.05
C LEU A 61 -21.55 -32.55 10.26
N ALA A 62 -20.66 -32.62 11.24
CA ALA A 62 -19.98 -33.87 11.59
C ALA A 62 -20.96 -34.92 12.16
N ALA A 63 -21.98 -34.50 12.93
CA ALA A 63 -22.99 -35.40 13.48
C ALA A 63 -24.00 -35.90 12.44
N ALA A 64 -24.29 -35.09 11.41
CA ALA A 64 -25.19 -35.44 10.31
C ALA A 64 -24.50 -36.15 9.13
N ALA A 65 -23.17 -36.24 9.14
CA ALA A 65 -22.40 -36.82 8.03
C ALA A 65 -22.49 -38.36 8.00
N PRO A 66 -22.68 -38.98 6.82
CA PRO A 66 -22.58 -40.43 6.65
C PRO A 66 -21.19 -40.96 7.03
N SER A 67 -21.12 -42.21 7.52
CA SER A 67 -19.86 -42.87 7.87
C SER A 67 -18.92 -42.93 6.66
N GLY A 68 -17.78 -42.24 6.74
CA GLY A 68 -16.76 -42.15 5.69
C GLY A 68 -16.55 -40.76 5.09
N VAL A 69 -17.42 -39.79 5.41
CA VAL A 69 -17.28 -38.39 4.96
C VAL A 69 -16.54 -37.57 6.02
N GLN A 70 -15.42 -36.95 5.66
CA GLN A 70 -14.72 -35.99 6.51
C GLN A 70 -15.25 -34.58 6.22
N VAL A 71 -15.82 -33.94 7.24
CA VAL A 71 -16.28 -32.55 7.16
C VAL A 71 -15.22 -31.66 7.78
N GLN A 72 -14.66 -30.75 6.99
CA GLN A 72 -13.76 -29.73 7.47
C GLN A 72 -14.42 -28.35 7.27
N VAL A 73 -14.62 -27.63 8.38
CA VAL A 73 -15.12 -26.26 8.35
C VAL A 73 -13.97 -25.32 8.69
N ASN A 74 -13.45 -24.65 7.68
CA ASN A 74 -12.38 -23.69 7.82
C ASN A 74 -12.93 -22.26 7.70
N ARG A 75 -12.42 -21.37 8.55
CA ARG A 75 -12.68 -19.93 8.44
C ARG A 75 -11.65 -19.33 7.48
N GLN A 76 -12.09 -18.61 6.46
CA GLN A 76 -11.23 -18.04 5.41
C GLN A 76 -11.09 -16.50 5.50
N ASP A 77 -11.27 -15.91 6.68
CA ASP A 77 -11.11 -14.46 6.85
C ASP A 77 -9.75 -14.07 7.46
N TYR A 78 -9.45 -12.76 7.47
CA TYR A 78 -8.19 -12.25 8.02
C TYR A 78 -7.99 -12.65 9.50
N ALA A 79 -9.09 -12.80 10.26
CA ALA A 79 -9.05 -13.15 11.67
C ALA A 79 -8.64 -14.61 11.92
N ALA A 80 -8.78 -15.50 10.91
CA ALA A 80 -8.33 -16.88 10.99
C ALA A 80 -6.80 -17.00 11.12
N TYR A 81 -6.05 -16.00 10.68
CA TYR A 81 -4.58 -15.99 10.70
C TYR A 81 -3.96 -15.57 12.04
N GLY A 82 -4.77 -15.24 13.06
CA GLY A 82 -4.29 -14.83 14.39
C GLY A 82 -3.50 -13.52 14.41
N GLY A 83 -3.48 -12.79 13.29
CA GLY A 83 -2.70 -11.58 13.06
C GLY A 83 -2.81 -11.13 11.60
N ASP A 84 -2.07 -10.11 11.22
CA ASP A 84 -1.99 -9.66 9.84
C ASP A 84 -1.05 -10.58 9.04
N PRO A 85 -1.57 -11.41 8.11
CA PRO A 85 -0.75 -12.37 7.36
C PRO A 85 0.31 -11.68 6.50
N LEU A 86 0.15 -10.39 6.21
CA LEU A 86 1.08 -9.58 5.43
C LEU A 86 2.02 -8.74 6.31
N ALA A 87 2.03 -8.92 7.63
CA ALA A 87 2.83 -8.10 8.55
C ALA A 87 4.33 -8.11 8.20
N ALA A 88 4.92 -9.29 7.97
CA ALA A 88 6.33 -9.41 7.61
C ALA A 88 6.65 -8.68 6.29
N PHE A 89 5.76 -8.81 5.30
CA PHE A 89 5.89 -8.12 4.03
C PHE A 89 5.78 -6.60 4.18
N LYS A 90 4.80 -6.11 4.95
CA LYS A 90 4.61 -4.68 5.26
C LYS A 90 5.85 -4.09 5.94
N ILE A 91 6.45 -4.81 6.88
CA ILE A 91 7.68 -4.38 7.57
C ILE A 91 8.85 -4.33 6.58
N ALA A 92 9.02 -5.36 5.74
CA ALA A 92 10.10 -5.39 4.76
C ALA A 92 10.00 -4.24 3.75
N VAL A 93 8.81 -4.02 3.18
CA VAL A 93 8.55 -2.90 2.25
C VAL A 93 8.74 -1.56 2.94
N GLY A 94 8.27 -1.41 4.19
CA GLY A 94 8.46 -0.20 4.99
C GLY A 94 9.95 0.09 5.26
N ALA A 95 10.74 -0.93 5.55
CA ALA A 95 12.19 -0.79 5.73
C ALA A 95 12.89 -0.34 4.44
N VAL A 96 12.55 -0.94 3.30
CA VAL A 96 13.07 -0.53 1.99
C VAL A 96 12.66 0.91 1.67
N ALA A 97 11.40 1.28 1.92
CA ALA A 97 10.93 2.65 1.72
C ALA A 97 11.71 3.65 2.59
N GLY A 98 12.00 3.31 3.85
CA GLY A 98 12.84 4.11 4.73
C GLY A 98 14.27 4.27 4.21
N LEU A 99 14.87 3.21 3.68
CA LEU A 99 16.20 3.27 3.05
C LEU A 99 16.20 4.16 1.81
N VAL A 100 15.19 4.05 0.95
CA VAL A 100 15.05 4.89 -0.26
C VAL A 100 14.90 6.36 0.12
N LEU A 101 14.08 6.68 1.13
CA LEU A 101 13.95 8.03 1.66
C LEU A 101 15.28 8.56 2.20
N PHE A 102 16.02 7.74 2.95
CA PHE A 102 17.33 8.12 3.49
C PHE A 102 18.35 8.41 2.38
N LEU A 103 18.45 7.54 1.37
CA LEU A 103 19.33 7.74 0.22
C LEU A 103 18.93 9.00 -0.58
N GLY A 104 17.63 9.23 -0.76
CA GLY A 104 17.10 10.45 -1.39
C GLY A 104 17.48 11.71 -0.60
N ALA A 105 17.40 11.66 0.74
CA ALA A 105 17.80 12.75 1.62
C ALA A 105 19.29 13.09 1.49
N LEU A 106 20.16 12.07 1.43
CA LEU A 106 21.60 12.27 1.20
C LEU A 106 21.89 12.91 -0.16
N GLY A 107 21.17 12.47 -1.21
CA GLY A 107 21.26 13.08 -2.53
C GLY A 107 20.87 14.55 -2.51
N LEU A 108 19.75 14.87 -1.84
CA LEU A 108 19.29 16.25 -1.66
C LEU A 108 20.34 17.10 -0.92
N VAL A 109 20.87 16.61 0.21
CA VAL A 109 21.91 17.31 0.99
C VAL A 109 23.13 17.63 0.11
N ASN A 110 23.61 16.65 -0.67
CA ASN A 110 24.78 16.82 -1.53
C ASN A 110 24.55 17.92 -2.57
N ILE A 111 23.42 17.87 -3.28
CA ILE A 111 23.10 18.87 -4.31
C ILE A 111 22.91 20.25 -3.66
N SER A 112 22.13 20.33 -2.58
CA SER A 112 21.88 21.60 -1.89
C SER A 112 23.15 22.24 -1.35
N LEU A 113 24.11 21.46 -0.82
CA LEU A 113 25.40 21.99 -0.38
C LEU A 113 26.21 22.59 -1.53
N VAL A 114 26.24 21.93 -2.69
CA VAL A 114 26.92 22.44 -3.88
C VAL A 114 26.24 23.72 -4.38
N THR A 115 24.91 23.75 -4.45
CA THR A 115 24.14 24.92 -4.88
C THR A 115 24.35 26.12 -3.95
N VAL A 116 24.36 25.91 -2.63
CA VAL A 116 24.64 26.97 -1.66
C VAL A 116 26.04 27.55 -1.89
N ARG A 117 27.04 26.71 -2.17
CA ARG A 117 28.41 27.16 -2.47
C ARG A 117 28.49 28.02 -3.72
N GLN A 118 27.79 27.63 -4.79
CA GLN A 118 27.76 28.40 -6.04
C GLN A 118 27.13 29.80 -5.86
N ARG A 119 26.21 29.95 -4.90
CA ARG A 119 25.51 31.22 -4.62
C ARG A 119 26.09 32.00 -3.43
N ILE A 120 27.28 31.65 -2.91
CA ILE A 120 27.91 32.35 -1.76
C ILE A 120 28.05 33.86 -2.03
N ARG A 121 28.47 34.25 -3.24
CA ARG A 121 28.66 35.65 -3.61
C ARG A 121 27.35 36.44 -3.57
N GLU A 122 26.26 35.84 -4.05
CA GLU A 122 24.91 36.44 -3.99
C GLU A 122 24.42 36.59 -2.54
N ILE A 123 24.64 35.58 -1.70
CA ILE A 123 24.27 35.60 -0.27
C ILE A 123 25.07 36.69 0.45
N GLY A 124 26.38 36.80 0.18
CA GLY A 124 27.26 37.81 0.74
C GLY A 124 26.82 39.23 0.39
N ILE A 125 26.43 39.48 -0.87
CA ILE A 125 25.87 40.76 -1.31
C ILE A 125 24.54 41.03 -0.58
N ARG A 126 23.62 40.07 -0.52
CA ARG A 126 22.34 40.28 0.20
C ARG A 126 22.54 40.61 1.69
N ARG A 127 23.55 40.01 2.32
CA ARG A 127 23.90 40.25 3.73
C ARG A 127 24.48 41.64 3.96
N SER A 128 25.29 42.17 3.02
CA SER A 128 25.82 43.54 3.14
C SER A 128 24.75 44.61 2.99
N PHE A 129 23.66 44.31 2.28
CA PHE A 129 22.44 45.13 2.22
C PHE A 129 21.48 44.91 3.41
N GLY A 130 21.89 44.20 4.47
CA GLY A 130 21.13 44.06 5.71
C GLY A 130 20.24 42.82 5.83
N ALA A 131 20.37 41.82 4.96
CA ALA A 131 19.67 40.55 5.16
C ALA A 131 20.21 39.82 6.41
N THR A 132 19.33 39.52 7.36
CA THR A 132 19.69 38.77 8.56
C THR A 132 20.04 37.32 8.25
N ALA A 133 20.96 36.74 9.02
CA ALA A 133 21.31 35.32 9.03
C ALA A 133 20.08 34.38 8.99
N GLY A 134 19.07 34.69 9.81
CA GLY A 134 17.84 33.91 9.90
C GLY A 134 17.04 33.89 8.60
N ARG A 135 16.96 34.99 7.84
CA ARG A 135 16.26 35.00 6.54
C ARG A 135 16.92 34.07 5.53
N VAL A 136 18.25 34.02 5.50
CA VAL A 136 18.99 33.10 4.61
C VAL A 136 18.76 31.66 5.03
N PHE A 137 18.81 31.38 6.33
CA PHE A 137 18.49 30.05 6.88
C PHE A 137 17.10 29.58 6.47
N PHE A 138 16.07 30.39 6.73
CA PHE A 138 14.69 30.04 6.42
C PHE A 138 14.46 29.89 4.91
N ALA A 139 15.09 30.73 4.08
CA ALA A 139 14.98 30.60 2.63
C ALA A 139 15.51 29.25 2.14
N VAL A 140 16.69 28.83 2.58
CA VAL A 140 17.30 27.55 2.19
C VAL A 140 16.51 26.37 2.77
N MET A 141 16.08 26.46 4.02
CA MET A 141 15.24 25.43 4.64
C MET A 141 13.93 25.24 3.87
N MET A 142 13.26 26.34 3.51
CA MET A 142 12.02 26.29 2.73
C MET A 142 12.25 25.79 1.31
N GLU A 143 13.40 26.06 0.68
CA GLU A 143 13.75 25.49 -0.62
C GLU A 143 13.78 23.96 -0.55
N SER A 144 14.41 23.38 0.49
CA SER A 144 14.44 21.93 0.70
C SER A 144 13.06 21.33 1.03
N VAL A 145 12.30 21.96 1.93
CA VAL A 145 10.96 21.48 2.32
C VAL A 145 10.00 21.55 1.13
N VAL A 146 9.97 22.66 0.39
CA VAL A 146 9.09 22.80 -0.77
C VAL A 146 9.48 21.81 -1.87
N ALA A 147 10.77 21.61 -2.13
CA ALA A 147 11.24 20.65 -3.12
C ALA A 147 10.83 19.21 -2.77
N THR A 148 10.97 18.81 -1.51
CA THR A 148 10.59 17.46 -1.06
C THR A 148 9.09 17.26 -1.00
N VAL A 149 8.31 18.25 -0.59
CA VAL A 149 6.84 18.20 -0.62
C VAL A 149 6.35 18.11 -2.07
N ALA A 150 6.90 18.92 -2.98
CA ALA A 150 6.56 18.87 -4.40
C ALA A 150 6.88 17.49 -5.00
N ALA A 151 8.07 16.95 -4.72
CA ALA A 151 8.44 15.60 -5.13
C ALA A 151 7.51 14.53 -4.54
N GLY A 152 7.10 14.68 -3.27
CA GLY A 152 6.15 13.80 -2.59
C GLY A 152 4.77 13.81 -3.25
N VAL A 153 4.23 15.00 -3.57
CA VAL A 153 2.95 15.13 -4.29
C VAL A 153 3.03 14.47 -5.67
N VAL A 154 4.10 14.71 -6.43
CA VAL A 154 4.32 14.05 -7.72
C VAL A 154 4.43 12.54 -7.56
N GLY A 155 5.15 12.06 -6.55
CA GLY A 155 5.29 10.63 -6.25
C GLY A 155 3.97 9.96 -5.92
N VAL A 156 3.10 10.62 -5.14
CA VAL A 156 1.74 10.14 -4.86
C VAL A 156 0.91 10.09 -6.15
N GLY A 157 0.97 11.12 -6.99
CA GLY A 157 0.29 11.14 -8.27
C GLY A 157 0.73 9.99 -9.20
N VAL A 158 2.03 9.72 -9.26
CA VAL A 158 2.58 8.58 -10.01
C VAL A 158 2.12 7.25 -9.41
N ALA A 159 2.10 7.11 -8.08
CA ALA A 159 1.63 5.90 -7.41
C ALA A 159 0.15 5.62 -7.72
N VAL A 160 -0.70 6.64 -7.67
CA VAL A 160 -2.13 6.52 -8.06
C VAL A 160 -2.24 6.11 -9.53
N ALA A 161 -1.51 6.76 -10.42
CA ALA A 161 -1.54 6.44 -11.86
C ALA A 161 -1.09 5.00 -12.18
N ILE A 162 -0.15 4.45 -11.40
CA ILE A 162 0.28 3.05 -11.54
C ILE A 162 -0.81 2.09 -11.04
N VAL A 163 -1.40 2.37 -9.88
CA VAL A 163 -2.41 1.49 -9.26
C VAL A 163 -3.74 1.51 -10.02
N GLU A 164 -4.11 2.65 -10.61
CA GLU A 164 -5.31 2.79 -11.43
C GLU A 164 -5.12 2.33 -12.89
N ASN A 165 -3.91 1.91 -13.27
CA ASN A 165 -3.66 1.45 -14.62
C ASN A 165 -4.40 0.12 -14.89
N PRO A 166 -5.24 0.01 -15.94
CA PRO A 166 -6.00 -1.20 -16.24
C PRO A 166 -5.14 -2.45 -16.43
N TRP A 167 -3.96 -2.32 -17.04
CA TRP A 167 -3.03 -3.44 -17.24
C TRP A 167 -2.46 -3.95 -15.92
N VAL A 168 -2.17 -3.02 -15.00
CA VAL A 168 -1.69 -3.36 -13.65
C VAL A 168 -2.82 -4.03 -12.88
N GLN A 169 -4.03 -3.49 -12.94
CA GLN A 169 -5.19 -4.06 -12.28
C GLN A 169 -5.49 -5.47 -12.78
N GLU A 170 -5.49 -5.71 -14.08
CA GLU A 170 -5.74 -7.05 -14.66
C GLU A 170 -4.76 -8.11 -14.15
N GLN A 171 -3.48 -7.74 -13.98
CA GLN A 171 -2.46 -8.65 -13.43
C GLN A 171 -2.60 -8.87 -11.92
N LEU A 172 -3.08 -7.87 -11.18
CA LEU A 172 -3.24 -7.92 -9.72
C LEU A 172 -4.61 -8.48 -9.29
N SER A 173 -5.63 -8.44 -10.15
CA SER A 173 -7.01 -8.82 -9.86
C SER A 173 -7.32 -10.29 -10.13
N GLN A 174 -6.33 -11.11 -10.50
CA GLN A 174 -6.53 -12.54 -10.72
C GLN A 174 -7.08 -13.19 -9.44
N GLY A 175 -8.38 -13.53 -9.44
CA GLY A 175 -9.09 -14.11 -8.30
C GLY A 175 -9.58 -13.11 -7.23
N ILE A 176 -9.46 -11.79 -7.40
CA ILE A 176 -9.92 -10.79 -6.43
C ILE A 176 -11.09 -9.99 -7.02
N THR A 177 -12.29 -10.21 -6.47
CA THR A 177 -13.52 -9.56 -6.95
C THR A 177 -13.67 -8.11 -6.48
N ASP A 178 -13.09 -7.76 -5.32
CA ASP A 178 -13.10 -6.41 -4.76
C ASP A 178 -11.66 -5.90 -4.57
N LEU A 179 -11.19 -5.06 -5.49
CA LEU A 179 -9.92 -4.36 -5.30
C LEU A 179 -10.11 -3.24 -4.26
N PRO A 180 -9.29 -3.21 -3.20
CA PRO A 180 -9.37 -2.15 -2.21
C PRO A 180 -9.01 -0.80 -2.84
N SER A 181 -9.76 0.24 -2.50
CA SER A 181 -9.49 1.62 -2.92
C SER A 181 -8.11 2.10 -2.47
N PHE A 182 -7.52 3.03 -3.22
CA PHE A 182 -6.21 3.62 -2.88
C PHE A 182 -6.20 4.17 -1.44
N PRO A 183 -5.23 3.75 -0.59
CA PRO A 183 -5.23 4.10 0.83
C PRO A 183 -4.73 5.53 1.05
N ILE A 184 -5.65 6.50 1.02
CA ILE A 184 -5.36 7.93 1.22
C ILE A 184 -4.57 8.19 2.52
N GLY A 185 -4.88 7.46 3.60
CA GLY A 185 -4.16 7.58 4.86
C GLY A 185 -2.66 7.25 4.75
N ALA A 186 -2.30 6.24 3.95
CA ALA A 186 -0.90 5.88 3.72
C ALA A 186 -0.18 6.94 2.87
N ALA A 187 -0.87 7.54 1.90
CA ALA A 187 -0.32 8.63 1.08
C ALA A 187 -0.04 9.88 1.93
N LEU A 188 -0.97 10.26 2.82
CA LEU A 188 -0.78 11.38 3.74
C LEU A 188 0.38 11.13 4.71
N PHE A 189 0.50 9.90 5.23
CA PHE A 189 1.63 9.52 6.07
C PHE A 189 2.97 9.61 5.30
N GLY A 190 3.01 9.13 4.06
CA GLY A 190 4.18 9.25 3.18
C GLY A 190 4.57 10.70 2.90
N LEU A 191 3.59 11.57 2.64
CA LEU A 191 3.79 13.02 2.47
C LEU A 191 4.33 13.69 3.74
N ALA A 192 3.79 13.33 4.91
CA ALA A 192 4.30 13.80 6.19
C ALA A 192 5.75 13.34 6.42
N ALA A 193 6.05 12.07 6.15
CA ALA A 193 7.40 11.53 6.24
C ALA A 193 8.37 12.25 5.28
N ALA A 194 7.97 12.48 4.03
CA ALA A 194 8.77 13.23 3.05
C ALA A 194 9.05 14.68 3.51
N THR A 195 8.07 15.33 4.13
CA THR A 195 8.21 16.69 4.68
C THR A 195 9.24 16.71 5.82
N VAL A 196 9.16 15.75 6.75
CA VAL A 196 10.12 15.61 7.85
C VAL A 196 11.53 15.35 7.31
N VAL A 197 11.66 14.44 6.34
CA VAL A 197 12.94 14.13 5.70
C VAL A 197 13.52 15.37 5.01
N GLY A 198 12.68 16.15 4.30
CA GLY A 198 13.10 17.40 3.66
C GLY A 198 13.55 18.48 4.63
N ALA A 199 12.87 18.63 5.76
CA ALA A 199 13.29 19.54 6.83
C ALA A 199 14.63 19.13 7.44
N LEU A 200 14.82 17.82 7.70
CA LEU A 200 16.08 17.29 8.23
C LEU A 200 17.23 17.45 7.24
N ALA A 201 16.99 17.14 5.96
CA ALA A 201 17.97 17.29 4.89
C ALA A 201 18.33 18.76 4.65
N GLY A 202 17.36 19.67 4.71
CA GLY A 202 17.55 21.11 4.52
C GLY A 202 18.31 21.80 5.65
N LEU A 203 18.35 21.19 6.84
CA LEU A 203 19.04 21.77 8.01
C LEU A 203 20.54 21.95 7.78
N LEU A 204 21.21 20.93 7.23
CA LEU A 204 22.65 20.97 6.95
C LEU A 204 23.05 22.10 5.98
N PRO A 205 22.48 22.22 4.77
CA PRO A 205 22.80 23.30 3.85
C PRO A 205 22.37 24.67 4.38
N ALA A 206 21.26 24.76 5.13
CA ALA A 206 20.83 26.02 5.75
C ALA A 206 21.84 26.53 6.80
N ILE A 207 22.37 25.63 7.64
CA ILE A 207 23.44 25.97 8.59
C ILE A 207 24.72 26.37 7.84
N ALA A 208 25.08 25.62 6.80
CA ALA A 208 26.25 25.95 5.98
C ALA A 208 26.12 27.34 5.34
N ALA A 209 24.94 27.68 4.79
CA ALA A 209 24.67 28.97 4.16
C ALA A 209 24.89 30.16 5.10
N VAL A 210 24.48 30.04 6.36
CA VAL A 210 24.61 31.13 7.35
C VAL A 210 26.06 31.31 7.83
N ARG A 211 26.89 30.26 7.74
CA ARG A 211 28.29 30.31 8.17
C ARG A 211 29.20 31.08 7.21
N PHE A 212 28.83 31.23 5.94
CA PHE A 212 29.62 32.02 4.99
C PHE A 212 29.53 33.52 5.31
N THR A 213 30.69 34.16 5.47
CA THR A 213 30.78 35.59 5.79
C THR A 213 30.92 36.45 4.52
N VAL A 214 30.67 37.75 4.64
CA VAL A 214 30.84 38.72 3.54
C VAL A 214 32.29 38.73 3.04
N ILE A 215 33.25 38.49 3.92
CA ILE A 215 34.68 38.42 3.57
C ILE A 215 34.95 37.18 2.70
N ASP A 216 34.33 36.03 3.03
CA ASP A 216 34.45 34.81 2.21
C ASP A 216 33.88 34.99 0.80
N ALA A 217 32.85 35.83 0.66
CA ALA A 217 32.22 36.13 -0.62
C ALA A 217 33.04 37.05 -1.55
N ILE A 218 34.04 37.77 -1.01
CA ILE A 218 34.93 38.67 -1.77
C ILE A 218 36.25 37.96 -2.11
N ARG A 219 36.64 36.97 -1.31
CA ARG A 219 37.89 36.22 -1.48
C ARG A 219 37.80 35.12 -2.54
N TYR A 220 36.61 34.84 -3.05
CA TYR A 220 36.27 33.81 -4.05
C TYR A 220 35.70 34.48 -5.30
#